data_AF-A0A6P4F5Q2-F1
#
_entry.id   AF-A0A6P4F5Q2-F1
#
_cell.length_a   1.000
_cell.length_b   1.000
_cell.length_c   1.000
_cell.angle_alpha   90.00
_cell.angle_beta   90.00
_cell.angle_gamma   90.00
#
_symmetry.space_group_name_H-M   'P 1'
#
loop_
_entity.id
_entity.type
_entity.pdbx_description
1 polymer ?
#
loop_
_entity_poly.entity_id
_entity_poly.type
_entity_poly.pdbx_seq_one_letter_code
_entity_poly.pdbx_strand_id
1 'polypeptide(L)'
;MFRLSIVFLVVCIISVNGDYYSAISELERLLDVEAFIVEKFDQYLEQAQKDQENIKKFLKQVEDLQIDRGDLEEKKESFQLYKRVCQGELRQSPREQRNLKCSLSHQGVPYYRLSPFKVEQLNLDPYVAYVHEVLRDSEMELIMEKGKGHMERSKVGQSVNSTTSEIRTSQNTWLWYDANPWLSQIKQRLEDVTGLSTETAEPLQLVNYGIGGQYEPHYDFMEDDGHAVFGWKGNRLLTALFYLNDVSLGGATAFPYLRLAVPPVKGSLLIWYNLHRSMHKDFRTKHAGCPVLKGSKWICNEWFHVGAQEFRRPCGLKSDEGKFLDLEHK
;
A
#
# COMPACT_ATOMS: atom_id res chain seq x y z
N MET A 1 32.00 -37.04 99.30
CA MET A 1 32.88 -37.69 98.31
C MET A 1 32.32 -37.51 96.90
N PHE A 2 32.62 -36.35 96.29
CA PHE A 2 32.95 -36.02 94.89
C PHE A 2 32.46 -36.83 93.66
N ARG A 3 31.72 -37.94 93.74
CA ARG A 3 31.32 -38.76 92.57
C ARG A 3 29.88 -38.56 92.07
N LEU A 4 28.96 -37.94 92.82
CA LEU A 4 27.59 -37.70 92.35
C LEU A 4 27.34 -36.33 91.68
N SER A 5 28.03 -35.26 92.12
CA SER A 5 27.84 -33.92 91.53
C SER A 5 28.43 -33.78 90.13
N ILE A 6 29.46 -34.54 89.78
CA ILE A 6 30.03 -34.57 88.42
C ILE A 6 29.07 -35.29 87.47
N VAL A 7 28.40 -36.36 87.91
CA VAL A 7 27.44 -37.11 87.09
C VAL A 7 26.20 -36.27 86.80
N PHE A 8 25.69 -35.50 87.77
CA PHE A 8 24.52 -34.62 87.56
C PHE A 8 24.83 -33.42 86.65
N LEU A 9 26.02 -32.83 86.76
CA LEU A 9 26.43 -31.74 85.88
C LEU A 9 26.67 -32.23 84.44
N VAL A 10 27.25 -33.42 84.28
CA VAL A 10 27.48 -34.06 82.97
C VAL A 10 26.15 -34.47 82.33
N VAL A 11 25.19 -35.01 83.08
CA VAL A 11 23.87 -35.39 82.55
C VAL A 11 23.05 -34.16 82.12
N CYS A 12 23.08 -33.06 82.89
CA CYS A 12 22.42 -31.81 82.49
C CYS A 12 23.08 -31.14 81.27
N ILE A 13 24.41 -31.16 81.16
CA ILE A 13 25.12 -30.64 79.98
C ILE A 13 24.87 -31.51 78.74
N ILE A 14 24.73 -32.83 78.90
CA ILE A 14 24.38 -33.75 77.79
C ILE A 14 22.92 -33.53 77.34
N SER A 15 21.99 -33.31 78.28
CA SER A 15 20.56 -33.09 77.96
C SER A 15 20.32 -31.76 77.25
N VAL A 16 20.96 -30.66 77.70
CA VAL A 16 20.82 -29.34 77.07
C VAL A 16 21.49 -29.28 75.70
N ASN A 17 22.59 -30.01 75.50
CA ASN A 17 23.20 -30.18 74.18
C ASN A 17 22.29 -31.01 73.25
N GLY A 18 21.63 -32.07 73.75
CA GLY A 18 20.69 -32.88 72.97
C GLY A 18 19.53 -32.07 72.37
N ASP A 19 18.92 -31.17 73.15
CA ASP A 19 17.83 -30.31 72.67
C ASP A 19 18.30 -29.22 71.70
N TYR A 20 19.51 -28.68 71.88
CA TYR A 20 20.12 -27.71 70.98
C TYR A 20 20.48 -28.32 69.61
N TYR A 21 21.08 -29.51 69.60
CA TYR A 21 21.38 -30.24 68.35
C TYR A 21 20.11 -30.74 67.66
N SER A 22 19.06 -31.09 68.42
CA SER A 22 17.73 -31.41 67.89
C SER A 22 17.10 -30.22 67.15
N ALA A 23 17.06 -29.04 67.78
CA ALA A 23 16.51 -27.83 67.17
C ALA A 23 17.32 -27.35 65.94
N ILE A 24 18.64 -27.48 65.95
CA ILE A 24 19.48 -27.19 64.77
C ILE A 24 19.18 -28.17 63.64
N SER A 25 19.05 -29.47 63.94
CA SER A 25 18.71 -30.47 62.92
C SER A 25 17.32 -30.24 62.31
N GLU A 26 16.34 -29.80 63.10
CA GLU A 26 15.03 -29.40 62.58
C GLU A 26 15.11 -28.14 61.70
N LEU A 27 15.92 -27.16 62.08
CA LEU A 27 16.14 -25.94 61.29
C LEU A 27 16.85 -26.25 59.96
N GLU A 28 17.86 -27.12 59.96
CA GLU A 28 18.51 -27.61 58.74
C GLU A 28 17.50 -28.30 57.81
N ARG A 29 16.61 -29.13 58.36
CA ARG A 29 15.54 -29.76 57.56
C ARG A 29 14.54 -28.76 57.00
N LEU A 30 14.24 -27.67 57.71
CA LEU A 30 13.37 -26.59 57.21
C LEU A 30 14.03 -25.81 56.09
N LEU A 31 15.33 -25.52 56.19
CA LEU A 31 16.11 -24.88 55.13
C LEU A 31 16.19 -25.74 53.87
N ASP A 32 16.35 -27.06 54.02
CA ASP A 32 16.32 -28.00 52.89
C ASP A 32 14.95 -28.02 52.19
N VAL A 33 13.85 -27.94 52.97
CA VAL A 33 12.49 -27.86 52.42
C VAL A 33 12.25 -26.53 51.72
N GLU A 34 12.75 -25.42 52.28
CA GLU A 34 12.67 -24.10 51.66
C GLU A 34 13.43 -24.07 50.32
N ALA A 35 14.65 -24.58 50.29
CA ALA A 35 15.46 -24.69 49.07
C ALA A 35 14.74 -25.54 48.00
N PHE A 36 14.17 -26.68 48.40
CA PHE A 36 13.39 -27.52 47.49
C PHE A 36 12.13 -26.82 46.95
N ILE A 37 11.43 -26.05 47.78
CA ILE A 37 10.24 -25.30 47.38
C ILE A 37 10.62 -24.18 46.40
N VAL A 38 11.71 -23.45 46.65
CA VAL A 38 12.21 -22.40 45.76
C VAL A 38 12.58 -22.98 44.39
N GLU A 39 13.33 -24.09 44.36
CA GLU A 39 13.69 -24.78 43.10
C GLU A 39 12.44 -25.21 42.32
N LYS A 40 11.41 -25.71 43.03
CA LYS A 40 10.14 -26.07 42.39
C LYS A 40 9.41 -24.86 41.83
N PHE A 41 9.36 -23.74 42.57
CA PHE A 41 8.75 -22.52 42.07
C PHE A 41 9.48 -21.95 40.86
N ASP A 42 10.81 -21.98 40.83
CA ASP A 42 11.59 -21.55 39.66
C ASP A 42 11.26 -22.42 38.43
N GLN A 43 11.19 -23.75 38.59
CA GLN A 43 10.75 -24.66 37.52
C GLN A 43 9.34 -24.33 37.01
N TYR A 44 8.40 -24.02 37.92
CA TYR A 44 7.05 -23.62 37.54
C TYR A 44 7.02 -22.27 36.81
N LEU A 45 7.83 -21.31 37.25
CA LEU A 45 7.92 -19.99 36.62
C LEU A 45 8.53 -20.08 35.22
N GLU A 46 9.60 -20.84 35.03
CA GLU A 46 10.20 -21.07 33.71
C GLU A 46 9.20 -21.75 32.76
N GLN A 47 8.47 -22.75 33.25
CA GLN A 47 7.43 -23.43 32.47
C GLN A 47 6.29 -22.48 32.10
N ALA A 48 5.82 -21.66 33.05
CA ALA A 48 4.76 -20.68 32.81
C ALA A 48 5.19 -19.59 31.81
N GLN A 49 6.45 -19.13 31.87
CA GLN A 49 7.01 -18.18 30.91
C GLN A 49 7.07 -18.78 29.51
N LYS A 50 7.53 -20.02 29.39
CA LYS A 50 7.58 -20.75 28.10
C LYS A 50 6.19 -20.94 27.52
N ASP A 51 5.22 -21.28 28.35
CA ASP A 51 3.82 -21.43 27.92
C ASP A 51 3.23 -20.08 27.47
N GLN A 52 3.56 -18.98 28.16
CA GLN A 52 3.17 -17.64 27.75
C GLN A 52 3.77 -17.23 26.40
N GLU A 53 5.04 -17.55 26.13
CA GLU A 53 5.68 -17.31 24.83
C GLU A 53 5.04 -18.14 23.71
N ASN A 54 4.74 -19.41 23.98
CA ASN A 54 4.05 -20.28 23.03
C ASN A 54 2.65 -19.76 22.70
N ILE A 55 1.89 -19.29 23.70
CA ILE A 55 0.57 -18.67 23.50
C ILE A 55 0.70 -17.41 22.67
N LYS A 56 1.66 -16.52 22.96
CA LYS A 56 1.90 -15.30 22.15
C LYS A 56 2.22 -15.65 20.70
N LYS A 57 3.06 -16.66 20.47
CA LYS A 57 3.41 -17.12 19.13
C LYS A 57 2.20 -17.69 18.39
N PHE A 58 1.37 -18.47 19.07
CA PHE A 58 0.13 -19.02 18.51
C PHE A 58 -0.88 -17.91 18.18
N LEU A 59 -1.08 -16.94 19.07
CA LEU A 59 -1.98 -15.80 18.82
C LEU A 59 -1.54 -15.01 17.59
N LYS A 60 -0.24 -14.76 17.44
CA LYS A 60 0.31 -14.11 16.24
C LYS A 60 0.04 -14.92 14.97
N GLN A 61 0.20 -16.25 15.01
CA GLN A 61 -0.13 -17.12 13.88
C GLN A 61 -1.63 -17.09 13.52
N VAL A 62 -2.51 -17.04 14.52
CA VAL A 62 -3.96 -16.94 14.28
C VAL A 62 -4.32 -15.59 13.66
N GLU A 63 -3.70 -14.51 14.12
CA GLU A 63 -3.87 -13.16 13.57
C GLU A 63 -3.40 -13.10 12.11
N ASP A 64 -2.21 -13.64 11.81
CA ASP A 64 -1.66 -13.73 10.45
C ASP A 64 -2.59 -14.54 9.51
N LEU A 65 -3.18 -15.64 10.00
CA LEU A 65 -4.13 -16.47 9.23
C LEU A 65 -5.49 -15.78 8.99
N GLN A 66 -5.94 -14.94 9.92
CA GLN A 66 -7.17 -14.16 9.75
C GLN A 66 -6.99 -13.06 8.70
N ILE A 67 -5.80 -12.42 8.67
CA ILE A 67 -5.42 -11.44 7.65
C ILE A 67 -5.38 -12.10 6.27
N ASP A 68 -4.69 -13.23 6.10
CA ASP A 68 -4.61 -13.94 4.81
C ASP A 68 -5.99 -14.36 4.27
N ARG A 69 -6.92 -14.75 5.15
CA ARG A 69 -8.29 -15.06 4.76
C ARG A 69 -9.07 -13.81 4.31
N GLY A 70 -8.89 -12.68 4.99
CA GLY A 70 -9.45 -11.39 4.60
C GLY A 70 -8.99 -10.97 3.21
N ASP A 71 -7.68 -11.01 2.97
CA ASP A 71 -7.06 -10.67 1.68
C ASP A 71 -7.57 -11.56 0.54
N LEU A 72 -7.82 -12.84 0.81
CA LEU A 72 -8.38 -13.79 -0.17
C LEU A 72 -9.87 -13.53 -0.47
N GLU A 73 -10.67 -13.07 0.49
CA GLU A 73 -12.07 -12.69 0.29
C GLU A 73 -12.17 -11.31 -0.42
N GLU A 74 -11.30 -10.35 -0.09
CA GLU A 74 -11.15 -9.05 -0.75
C GLU A 74 -10.76 -9.20 -2.22
N LYS A 75 -9.73 -10.03 -2.51
CA LYS A 75 -9.35 -10.38 -3.88
C LYS A 75 -10.51 -11.03 -4.63
N LYS A 76 -11.50 -11.62 -3.96
CA LYS A 76 -12.70 -12.13 -4.65
C LYS A 76 -13.68 -11.00 -4.96
N GLU A 77 -14.07 -10.16 -4.00
CA GLU A 77 -15.08 -9.11 -4.25
C GLU A 77 -14.61 -8.06 -5.26
N SER A 78 -13.48 -7.41 -4.99
CA SER A 78 -12.89 -6.41 -5.89
C SER A 78 -12.66 -6.96 -7.31
N PHE A 79 -12.25 -8.22 -7.44
CA PHE A 79 -12.07 -8.89 -8.73
C PHE A 79 -13.40 -9.24 -9.43
N GLN A 80 -14.46 -9.60 -8.69
CA GLN A 80 -15.79 -9.76 -9.27
C GLN A 80 -16.35 -8.44 -9.78
N LEU A 81 -16.20 -7.34 -9.02
CA LEU A 81 -16.61 -6.01 -9.46
C LEU A 81 -15.82 -5.59 -10.70
N TYR A 82 -14.50 -5.79 -10.69
CA TYR A 82 -13.62 -5.57 -11.83
C TYR A 82 -14.11 -6.28 -13.09
N LYS A 83 -14.42 -7.58 -13.02
CA LYS A 83 -14.94 -8.35 -14.17
C LYS A 83 -16.20 -7.72 -14.74
N ARG A 84 -17.18 -7.42 -13.88
CA ARG A 84 -18.46 -6.84 -14.28
C ARG A 84 -18.30 -5.44 -14.90
N VAL A 85 -17.35 -4.64 -14.41
CA VAL A 85 -17.02 -3.34 -14.99
C VAL A 85 -16.38 -3.50 -16.37
N CYS A 86 -15.39 -4.40 -16.52
CA CYS A 86 -14.75 -4.66 -17.80
C CYS A 86 -15.70 -5.28 -18.86
N GLN A 87 -16.71 -6.04 -18.42
CA GLN A 87 -17.75 -6.60 -19.28
C GLN A 87 -18.86 -5.59 -19.62
N GLY A 88 -18.88 -4.41 -18.99
CA GLY A 88 -19.91 -3.40 -19.16
C GLY A 88 -21.24 -3.71 -18.46
N GLU A 89 -21.29 -4.76 -17.63
CA GLU A 89 -22.46 -5.14 -16.83
C GLU A 89 -22.68 -4.18 -15.65
N LEU A 90 -21.60 -3.60 -15.14
CA LEU A 90 -21.63 -2.67 -14.01
C LEU A 90 -21.12 -1.30 -14.44
N ARG A 91 -22.00 -0.30 -14.35
CA ARG A 91 -21.73 1.09 -14.71
C ARG A 91 -22.34 2.07 -13.73
N GLN A 92 -21.81 3.28 -13.68
CA GLN A 92 -22.43 4.41 -12.99
C GLN A 92 -23.86 4.66 -13.52
N SER A 93 -24.76 5.05 -12.63
CA SER A 93 -26.15 5.39 -12.96
C SER A 93 -26.26 6.80 -13.57
N PRO A 94 -27.33 7.10 -14.32
CA PRO A 94 -27.59 8.46 -14.81
C PRO A 94 -27.62 9.51 -13.69
N ARG A 95 -28.04 9.13 -12.47
CA ARG A 95 -28.05 10.02 -11.31
C ARG A 95 -26.63 10.41 -10.86
N GLU A 96 -25.68 9.50 -10.94
CA GLU A 96 -24.27 9.77 -10.60
C GLU A 96 -23.62 10.63 -11.69
N GLN A 97 -23.96 10.39 -12.95
CA GLN A 97 -23.39 11.13 -14.09
C GLN A 97 -24.00 12.52 -14.30
N ARG A 98 -25.17 12.81 -13.72
CA ARG A 98 -25.96 14.04 -14.02
C ARG A 98 -25.19 15.36 -13.86
N ASN A 99 -24.18 15.37 -12.99
CA ASN A 99 -23.41 16.57 -12.64
C ASN A 99 -22.04 16.63 -13.33
N LEU A 100 -21.67 15.58 -14.08
CA LEU A 100 -20.42 15.55 -14.83
C LEU A 100 -20.46 16.55 -15.98
N LYS A 101 -19.32 17.18 -16.24
CA LYS A 101 -19.21 18.22 -17.26
C LYS A 101 -17.98 17.99 -18.14
N CYS A 102 -18.14 18.33 -19.40
CA CYS A 102 -17.04 18.59 -20.32
C CYS A 102 -16.82 20.10 -20.40
N SER A 103 -15.58 20.55 -20.28
CA SER A 103 -15.26 21.97 -20.26
C SER A 103 -13.89 22.26 -20.83
N LEU A 104 -13.72 23.49 -21.31
CA LEU A 104 -12.40 24.02 -21.64
C LEU A 104 -11.82 24.68 -20.39
N SER A 105 -10.64 24.24 -19.96
CA SER A 105 -9.96 24.75 -18.76
C SER A 105 -8.57 25.24 -19.12
N HIS A 106 -8.23 26.43 -18.66
CA HIS A 106 -6.86 26.96 -18.74
C HIS A 106 -6.10 26.82 -17.41
N GLN A 107 -6.71 26.23 -16.37
CA GLN A 107 -6.10 26.00 -15.04
C GLN A 107 -5.39 27.21 -14.41
N GLY A 108 -5.84 28.43 -14.70
CA GLY A 108 -5.17 29.65 -14.25
C GLY A 108 -3.86 29.99 -14.98
N VAL A 109 -3.38 29.13 -15.88
CA VAL A 109 -2.14 29.34 -16.63
C VAL A 109 -2.38 30.27 -17.83
N PRO A 110 -1.67 31.41 -17.96
CA PRO A 110 -1.90 32.40 -19.01
C PRO A 110 -1.78 31.85 -20.43
N TYR A 111 -0.83 30.94 -20.67
CA TYR A 111 -0.57 30.34 -21.98
C TYR A 111 -1.80 29.62 -22.55
N TYR A 112 -2.56 28.89 -21.71
CA TYR A 112 -3.72 28.11 -22.15
C TYR A 112 -5.02 28.91 -22.27
N ARG A 113 -4.98 30.25 -22.14
CA ARG A 113 -6.15 31.09 -22.46
C ARG A 113 -6.53 31.02 -23.95
N LEU A 114 -5.54 30.85 -24.82
CA LEU A 114 -5.73 30.73 -26.27
C LEU A 114 -5.80 29.27 -26.76
N SER A 115 -5.33 28.32 -25.94
CA SER A 115 -5.32 26.90 -26.24
C SER A 115 -5.74 26.10 -25.01
N PRO A 116 -6.99 26.21 -24.53
CA PRO A 116 -7.41 25.58 -23.29
C PRO A 116 -7.42 24.05 -23.38
N PHE A 117 -7.20 23.41 -22.24
CA PHE A 117 -7.32 21.96 -22.11
C PHE A 117 -8.78 21.52 -22.23
N LYS A 118 -9.01 20.43 -22.96
CA LYS A 118 -10.32 19.78 -23.10
C LYS A 118 -10.51 18.79 -21.97
N VAL A 119 -11.19 19.20 -20.89
CA VAL A 119 -11.40 18.38 -19.69
C VAL A 119 -12.77 17.72 -19.74
N GLU A 120 -12.81 16.40 -19.54
CA GLU A 120 -14.03 15.61 -19.40
C GLU A 120 -14.05 14.91 -18.05
N GLN A 121 -15.01 15.27 -17.20
CA GLN A 121 -15.15 14.69 -15.87
C GLN A 121 -15.83 13.32 -15.96
N LEU A 122 -15.21 12.30 -15.36
CA LEU A 122 -15.72 10.93 -15.29
C LEU A 122 -16.24 10.58 -13.88
N ASN A 123 -15.70 11.24 -12.86
CA ASN A 123 -16.21 11.16 -11.49
C ASN A 123 -15.85 12.44 -10.73
N LEU A 124 -16.72 12.89 -9.82
CA LEU A 124 -16.49 14.11 -9.04
C LEU A 124 -15.79 13.84 -7.70
N ASP A 125 -16.10 12.72 -7.05
CA ASP A 125 -15.51 12.30 -5.78
C ASP A 125 -15.44 10.75 -5.72
N PRO A 126 -14.23 10.15 -5.71
CA PRO A 126 -12.94 10.78 -5.98
C PRO A 126 -12.88 11.38 -7.39
N TYR A 127 -12.09 12.44 -7.57
CA TYR A 127 -12.00 13.10 -8.86
C TYR A 127 -11.30 12.19 -9.89
N VAL A 128 -11.98 11.90 -10.99
CA VAL A 128 -11.45 11.17 -12.15
C VAL A 128 -11.82 11.96 -13.40
N ALA A 129 -10.85 12.27 -14.25
CA ALA A 129 -11.11 13.03 -15.47
C ALA A 129 -10.17 12.66 -16.61
N TYR A 130 -10.67 12.77 -17.83
CA TYR A 130 -9.82 12.94 -19.00
C TYR A 130 -9.39 14.38 -19.16
N VAL A 131 -8.20 14.53 -19.70
CA VAL A 131 -7.76 15.71 -20.43
C VAL A 131 -7.37 15.26 -21.82
N HIS A 132 -8.14 15.67 -22.82
CA HIS A 132 -7.97 15.23 -24.20
C HIS A 132 -6.84 15.98 -24.89
N GLU A 133 -6.19 15.30 -25.84
CA GLU A 133 -5.18 15.90 -26.73
C GLU A 133 -4.00 16.55 -25.98
N VAL A 134 -3.59 15.94 -24.86
CA VAL A 134 -2.46 16.43 -24.06
C VAL A 134 -1.15 16.09 -24.73
N LEU A 135 -1.00 14.90 -25.33
CA LEU A 135 0.20 14.52 -26.08
C LEU A 135 -0.01 14.69 -27.59
N ARG A 136 1.03 15.19 -28.26
CA ARG A 136 1.09 15.25 -29.72
C ARG A 136 1.51 13.91 -30.30
N ASP A 137 1.10 13.63 -31.53
CA ASP A 137 1.49 12.40 -32.24
C ASP A 137 3.01 12.20 -32.28
N SER A 138 3.78 13.26 -32.57
CA SER A 138 5.24 13.21 -32.59
C SER A 138 5.87 12.89 -31.23
N GLU A 139 5.25 13.35 -30.13
CA GLU A 139 5.72 13.06 -28.77
C GLU A 139 5.44 11.59 -28.42
N MET A 140 4.25 11.09 -28.75
CA MET A 140 3.87 9.68 -28.52
C MET A 140 4.76 8.72 -29.32
N GLU A 141 5.04 9.03 -30.59
CA GLU A 141 5.96 8.24 -31.42
C GLU A 141 7.36 8.20 -30.83
N LEU A 142 7.89 9.35 -30.39
CA LEU A 142 9.22 9.44 -29.79
C LEU A 142 9.31 8.69 -28.46
N ILE A 143 8.30 8.78 -27.59
CA ILE A 143 8.20 7.98 -26.36
C ILE A 143 8.29 6.48 -26.69
N MET A 144 7.48 6.02 -27.65
CA MET A 144 7.47 4.62 -28.04
C MET A 144 8.79 4.18 -28.68
N GLU A 145 9.40 5.01 -29.53
CA GLU A 145 10.69 4.73 -30.16
C GLU A 145 11.79 4.57 -29.10
N LYS A 146 11.89 5.51 -28.16
CA LYS A 146 12.92 5.49 -27.11
C LYS A 146 12.72 4.37 -26.10
N GLY A 147 11.49 3.91 -25.89
CA GLY A 147 11.21 2.86 -24.92
C GLY A 147 11.23 1.43 -25.47
N LYS A 148 10.82 1.19 -26.73
CA LYS A 148 10.62 -0.17 -27.29
C LYS A 148 11.82 -1.11 -27.15
N GLY A 149 13.04 -0.60 -27.27
CA GLY A 149 14.27 -1.40 -27.17
C GLY A 149 14.65 -1.83 -25.75
N HIS A 150 13.97 -1.30 -24.73
CA HIS A 150 14.32 -1.48 -23.32
C HIS A 150 13.16 -2.05 -22.48
N MET A 151 12.18 -2.65 -23.15
CA MET A 151 10.98 -3.20 -22.51
C MET A 151 11.26 -4.55 -21.86
N GLU A 152 11.03 -4.65 -20.56
CA GLU A 152 11.15 -5.89 -19.80
C GLU A 152 9.77 -6.35 -19.30
N ARG A 153 9.63 -7.63 -18.93
CA ARG A 153 8.38 -8.10 -18.33
C ARG A 153 8.12 -7.34 -17.03
N SER A 154 6.92 -6.76 -16.91
CA SER A 154 6.56 -5.97 -15.73
C SER A 154 6.48 -6.85 -14.48
N LYS A 155 7.08 -6.36 -13.41
CA LYS A 155 7.01 -6.98 -12.07
C LYS A 155 5.87 -6.38 -11.26
N VAL A 156 5.36 -7.14 -10.30
CA VAL A 156 4.38 -6.72 -9.29
C VAL A 156 5.08 -6.76 -7.93
N GLY A 157 4.85 -5.74 -7.10
CA GLY A 157 5.39 -5.66 -5.73
C GLY A 157 6.21 -4.39 -5.46
N GLN A 158 6.26 -4.02 -4.18
CA GLN A 158 6.94 -2.83 -3.67
C GLN A 158 8.29 -3.27 -3.07
N SER A 159 9.41 -3.00 -3.76
CA SER A 159 10.82 -3.31 -3.38
C SER A 159 11.49 -4.60 -3.95
N VAL A 160 12.52 -5.11 -3.23
CA VAL A 160 13.49 -6.17 -3.61
C VAL A 160 12.82 -7.50 -3.99
N ASN A 161 11.59 -7.72 -3.50
CA ASN A 161 10.77 -8.89 -3.79
C ASN A 161 9.79 -8.68 -4.97
N SER A 162 10.05 -7.72 -5.86
CA SER A 162 9.25 -7.56 -7.09
C SER A 162 9.35 -8.81 -7.96
N THR A 163 8.20 -9.46 -8.20
CA THR A 163 8.14 -10.74 -8.92
C THR A 163 7.33 -10.60 -10.21
N THR A 164 7.71 -11.36 -11.23
CA THR A 164 6.86 -11.52 -12.43
C THR A 164 5.66 -12.37 -12.04
N SER A 165 4.45 -11.85 -12.21
CA SER A 165 3.20 -12.53 -11.85
C SER A 165 2.24 -12.60 -13.05
N GLU A 166 1.26 -13.49 -12.99
CA GLU A 166 0.12 -13.51 -13.93
C GLU A 166 -0.90 -12.38 -13.65
N ILE A 167 -0.80 -11.78 -12.46
CA ILE A 167 -1.58 -10.62 -12.00
C ILE A 167 -1.36 -9.40 -12.91
N ARG A 168 -0.17 -9.27 -13.51
CA ARG A 168 0.18 -8.23 -14.49
C ARG A 168 0.87 -8.84 -15.70
N THR A 169 0.17 -8.84 -16.82
CA THR A 169 0.68 -9.33 -18.10
C THR A 169 0.99 -8.16 -19.01
N SER A 170 2.10 -7.49 -18.73
CA SER A 170 2.62 -6.36 -19.52
C SER A 170 4.13 -6.37 -19.61
N GLN A 171 4.65 -5.53 -20.51
CA GLN A 171 6.05 -5.14 -20.51
C GLN A 171 6.17 -3.66 -20.14
N ASN A 172 7.22 -3.25 -19.45
CA ASN A 172 7.47 -1.86 -19.12
C ASN A 172 8.94 -1.46 -19.24
N THR A 173 9.16 -0.16 -19.34
CA THR A 173 10.46 0.49 -19.21
C THR A 173 10.29 1.87 -18.59
N TRP A 174 11.39 2.51 -18.22
CA TRP A 174 11.39 3.80 -17.54
C TRP A 174 12.17 4.83 -18.35
N LEU A 175 11.55 5.99 -18.59
CA LEU A 175 12.15 7.12 -19.29
C LEU A 175 12.52 8.21 -18.26
N TRP A 176 13.80 8.27 -17.93
CA TRP A 176 14.35 9.24 -17.00
C TRP A 176 14.44 10.64 -17.63
N TYR A 177 13.96 11.66 -16.91
CA TYR A 177 13.96 13.05 -17.36
C TYR A 177 15.36 13.57 -17.69
N ASP A 178 16.35 13.27 -16.85
CA ASP A 178 17.74 13.74 -17.03
C ASP A 178 18.38 13.16 -18.30
N ALA A 179 18.01 11.93 -18.68
CA ALA A 179 18.49 11.28 -19.90
C ALA A 179 17.70 11.72 -21.15
N ASN A 180 16.53 12.34 -20.98
CA ASN A 180 15.61 12.68 -22.05
C ASN A 180 15.11 14.14 -21.92
N PRO A 181 15.94 15.15 -22.23
CA PRO A 181 15.59 16.56 -22.03
C PRO A 181 14.32 17.02 -22.75
N TRP A 182 13.96 16.35 -23.85
CA TRP A 182 12.73 16.63 -24.61
C TRP A 182 11.44 16.33 -23.80
N LEU A 183 11.51 15.48 -22.77
CA LEU A 183 10.39 15.22 -21.86
C LEU A 183 10.03 16.43 -20.99
N SER A 184 10.91 17.42 -20.88
CA SER A 184 10.65 18.66 -20.11
C SER A 184 9.37 19.38 -20.54
N GLN A 185 9.02 19.34 -21.82
CA GLN A 185 7.78 19.95 -22.33
C GLN A 185 6.53 19.19 -21.87
N ILE A 186 6.61 17.86 -21.77
CA ILE A 186 5.53 17.01 -21.25
C ILE A 186 5.40 17.22 -19.73
N LYS A 187 6.55 17.29 -19.04
CA LYS A 187 6.63 17.58 -17.60
C LYS A 187 5.97 18.91 -17.26
N GLN A 188 6.30 19.98 -17.97
CA GLN A 188 5.65 21.29 -17.80
C GLN A 188 4.14 21.22 -18.05
N ARG A 189 3.72 20.54 -19.12
CA ARG A 189 2.30 20.39 -19.45
C ARG A 189 1.53 19.64 -18.37
N LEU A 190 2.14 18.63 -17.75
CA LEU A 190 1.57 17.93 -16.60
C LEU A 190 1.39 18.87 -15.39
N GLU A 191 2.36 19.73 -15.09
CA GLU A 191 2.19 20.76 -14.05
C GLU A 191 1.05 21.71 -14.39
N ASP A 192 0.97 22.16 -15.64
CA ASP A 192 -0.06 23.10 -16.08
C ASP A 192 -1.47 22.50 -16.01
N VAL A 193 -1.62 21.21 -16.34
CA VAL A 193 -2.90 20.49 -16.30
C VAL A 193 -3.34 20.18 -14.88
N THR A 194 -2.41 19.71 -14.04
CA THR A 194 -2.72 19.21 -12.69
C THR A 194 -2.68 20.28 -11.61
N GLY A 195 -1.95 21.37 -11.85
CA GLY A 195 -1.60 22.37 -10.84
C GLY A 195 -0.60 21.87 -9.79
N LEU A 196 -0.02 20.66 -9.96
CA LEU A 196 0.93 20.05 -9.03
C LEU A 196 2.37 20.26 -9.49
N SER A 197 3.33 20.16 -8.57
CA SER A 197 4.76 20.16 -8.87
C SER A 197 5.21 18.78 -9.36
N THR A 198 6.06 18.73 -10.37
CA THR A 198 6.71 17.51 -10.85
C THR A 198 8.13 17.33 -10.28
N GLU A 199 8.51 18.14 -9.29
CA GLU A 199 9.82 18.06 -8.63
C GLU A 199 10.07 16.68 -8.01
N THR A 200 9.07 16.13 -7.33
CA THR A 200 9.14 14.82 -6.67
C THR A 200 8.60 13.68 -7.51
N ALA A 201 8.04 13.97 -8.70
CA ALA A 201 7.41 12.97 -9.56
C ALA A 201 8.40 11.86 -9.96
N GLU A 202 7.86 10.66 -10.15
CA GLU A 202 8.61 9.52 -10.66
C GLU A 202 8.96 9.70 -12.15
N PRO A 203 9.95 8.98 -12.69
CA PRO A 203 10.17 8.93 -14.14
C PRO A 203 8.95 8.36 -14.88
N LEU A 204 8.75 8.76 -16.13
CA LEU A 204 7.69 8.23 -16.97
C LEU A 204 7.86 6.72 -17.17
N GLN A 205 6.86 5.95 -16.74
CA GLN A 205 6.82 4.51 -16.97
C GLN A 205 6.06 4.21 -18.26
N LEU A 206 6.75 3.78 -19.31
CA LEU A 206 6.13 3.27 -20.53
C LEU A 206 5.70 1.82 -20.32
N VAL A 207 4.47 1.48 -20.67
CA VAL A 207 3.91 0.13 -20.53
C VAL A 207 3.23 -0.30 -21.82
N ASN A 208 3.44 -1.57 -22.21
CA ASN A 208 2.73 -2.22 -23.29
C ASN A 208 1.94 -3.43 -22.77
N TYR A 209 0.67 -3.51 -23.19
CA TYR A 209 -0.17 -4.69 -23.07
C TYR A 209 -0.47 -5.23 -24.47
N GLY A 210 -0.05 -6.46 -24.73
CA GLY A 210 -0.48 -7.24 -25.90
C GLY A 210 -1.90 -7.78 -25.73
N ILE A 211 -2.33 -8.63 -26.67
CA ILE A 211 -3.64 -9.32 -26.58
C ILE A 211 -3.70 -10.16 -25.30
N GLY A 212 -4.79 -10.05 -24.55
CA GLY A 212 -4.97 -10.67 -23.23
C GLY A 212 -4.19 -10.00 -22.10
N GLY A 213 -3.31 -9.03 -22.42
CA GLY A 213 -2.58 -8.25 -21.43
C GLY A 213 -3.55 -7.48 -20.54
N GLN A 214 -3.34 -7.60 -19.22
CA GLN A 214 -4.18 -7.01 -18.19
C GLN A 214 -3.35 -6.65 -16.95
N TYR A 215 -3.97 -5.93 -16.03
CA TYR A 215 -3.45 -5.73 -14.67
C TYR A 215 -4.63 -5.84 -13.70
N GLU A 216 -4.57 -6.77 -12.76
CA GLU A 216 -5.58 -6.94 -11.71
C GLU A 216 -5.74 -5.70 -10.82
N PRO A 217 -6.87 -5.61 -10.08
CA PRO A 217 -7.14 -4.50 -9.16
C PRO A 217 -6.01 -4.26 -8.16
N HIS A 218 -5.53 -3.02 -8.10
CA HIS A 218 -4.48 -2.58 -7.21
C HIS A 218 -4.65 -1.11 -6.81
N TYR A 219 -3.85 -0.70 -5.83
CA TYR A 219 -3.65 0.69 -5.46
C TYR A 219 -2.29 1.17 -5.96
N ASP A 220 -2.21 2.45 -6.31
CA ASP A 220 -0.93 3.07 -6.66
C ASP A 220 -0.16 3.57 -5.44
N PHE A 221 -0.85 3.85 -4.33
CA PHE A 221 -0.23 4.23 -3.06
C PHE A 221 0.45 3.05 -2.36
N MET A 222 1.42 3.34 -1.49
CA MET A 222 2.00 2.41 -0.53
C MET A 222 1.06 2.19 0.64
N GLU A 223 1.17 1.03 1.32
CA GLU A 223 0.36 0.74 2.50
C GLU A 223 0.70 1.68 3.68
N ASP A 224 1.99 2.02 3.81
CA ASP A 224 2.52 3.01 4.75
C ASP A 224 2.41 4.45 4.20
N ASP A 225 3.06 5.41 4.86
CA ASP A 225 3.12 6.80 4.41
C ASP A 225 4.04 7.02 3.19
N GLY A 226 4.61 5.95 2.62
CA GLY A 226 5.54 5.95 1.51
C GLY A 226 6.96 6.41 1.87
N HIS A 227 7.24 6.80 3.12
CA HIS A 227 8.57 7.29 3.49
C HIS A 227 9.63 6.18 3.47
N ALA A 228 9.26 4.93 3.77
CA ALA A 228 10.20 3.81 3.72
C ALA A 228 10.74 3.55 2.30
N VAL A 229 9.89 3.73 1.27
CA VAL A 229 10.24 3.46 -0.12
C VAL A 229 10.73 4.71 -0.85
N PHE A 230 10.10 5.86 -0.60
CA PHE A 230 10.30 7.08 -1.36
C PHE A 230 11.02 8.20 -0.58
N GLY A 231 11.36 7.97 0.67
CA GLY A 231 11.99 8.97 1.53
C GLY A 231 11.08 10.19 1.69
N TRP A 232 11.67 11.39 1.72
CA TRP A 232 10.94 12.65 1.95
C TRP A 232 9.83 12.95 0.92
N LYS A 233 9.84 12.31 -0.25
CA LYS A 233 8.78 12.45 -1.26
C LYS A 233 7.43 11.99 -0.70
N GLY A 234 7.42 10.98 0.16
CA GLY A 234 6.21 10.38 0.73
C GLY A 234 5.38 9.61 -0.32
N ASN A 235 4.15 9.24 0.05
CA ASN A 235 3.29 8.40 -0.78
C ASN A 235 2.85 9.07 -2.11
N ARG A 236 2.37 8.26 -3.05
CA ARG A 236 1.88 8.70 -4.36
C ARG A 236 0.50 9.36 -4.22
N LEU A 237 0.47 10.66 -4.46
CA LEU A 237 -0.69 11.53 -4.36
C LEU A 237 -1.65 11.40 -5.55
N LEU A 238 -1.11 11.46 -6.77
CA LEU A 238 -1.90 11.50 -8.01
C LEU A 238 -1.24 10.62 -9.06
N THR A 239 -2.08 9.91 -9.81
CA THR A 239 -1.66 9.18 -11.00
C THR A 239 -2.11 9.92 -12.23
N ALA A 240 -1.18 10.12 -13.16
CA ALA A 240 -1.41 10.65 -14.49
C ALA A 240 -1.06 9.56 -15.51
N LEU A 241 -2.06 9.04 -16.20
CA LEU A 241 -1.94 7.95 -17.15
C LEU A 241 -2.24 8.45 -18.57
N PHE A 242 -1.22 8.49 -19.41
CA PHE A 242 -1.36 8.79 -20.83
C PHE A 242 -1.73 7.56 -21.63
N TYR A 243 -2.67 7.70 -22.56
CA TYR A 243 -2.92 6.70 -23.60
C TYR A 243 -2.18 7.08 -24.88
N LEU A 244 -1.23 6.26 -25.31
CA LEU A 244 -0.37 6.58 -26.46
C LEU A 244 -0.98 6.10 -27.80
N ASN A 245 -2.00 5.26 -27.75
CA ASN A 245 -2.73 4.78 -28.92
C ASN A 245 -4.17 4.40 -28.57
N ASP A 246 -5.02 4.35 -29.60
CA ASP A 246 -6.36 3.79 -29.49
C ASP A 246 -6.29 2.26 -29.44
N VAL A 247 -7.20 1.66 -28.68
CA VAL A 247 -7.35 0.21 -28.56
C VAL A 247 -8.68 -0.18 -29.18
N SER A 248 -8.66 -1.08 -30.17
CA SER A 248 -9.86 -1.42 -30.92
C SER A 248 -10.94 -2.10 -30.07
N LEU A 249 -10.54 -2.95 -29.12
CA LEU A 249 -11.47 -3.61 -28.20
C LEU A 249 -10.76 -4.00 -26.90
N GLY A 250 -11.42 -3.75 -25.76
CA GLY A 250 -10.88 -4.02 -24.42
C GLY A 250 -9.90 -2.94 -23.96
N GLY A 251 -9.04 -3.27 -23.00
CA GLY A 251 -7.96 -2.36 -22.55
C GLY A 251 -8.39 -1.16 -21.71
N ALA A 252 -9.66 -1.04 -21.33
CA ALA A 252 -10.13 0.04 -20.45
C ALA A 252 -9.39 0.05 -19.10
N THR A 253 -9.24 1.24 -18.51
CA THR A 253 -8.85 1.36 -17.10
C THR A 253 -10.13 1.30 -16.27
N ALA A 254 -10.27 0.28 -15.43
CA ALA A 254 -11.46 0.04 -14.62
C ALA A 254 -11.23 0.50 -13.18
N PHE A 255 -12.24 1.19 -12.62
CA PHE A 255 -12.34 1.53 -11.21
C PHE A 255 -13.53 0.75 -10.61
N PRO A 256 -13.30 -0.42 -9.98
CA PRO A 256 -14.36 -1.32 -9.56
C PRO A 256 -15.38 -0.67 -8.61
N TYR A 257 -14.92 0.04 -7.57
CA TYR A 257 -15.82 0.71 -6.60
C TYR A 257 -16.55 1.92 -7.18
N LEU A 258 -16.00 2.55 -8.24
CA LEU A 258 -16.66 3.65 -8.93
C LEU A 258 -17.61 3.17 -10.04
N ARG A 259 -17.59 1.86 -10.34
CA ARG A 259 -18.37 1.26 -11.44
C ARG A 259 -18.08 1.98 -12.76
N LEU A 260 -16.80 2.27 -13.00
CA LEU A 260 -16.35 3.11 -14.09
C LEU A 260 -15.31 2.35 -14.93
N ALA A 261 -15.58 2.22 -16.22
CA ALA A 261 -14.64 1.71 -17.21
C ALA A 261 -14.25 2.84 -18.16
N VAL A 262 -12.95 3.16 -18.20
CA VAL A 262 -12.39 4.30 -18.90
C VAL A 262 -11.65 3.81 -20.16
N PRO A 263 -12.20 3.96 -21.37
CA PRO A 263 -11.59 3.41 -22.58
C PRO A 263 -10.27 4.11 -22.97
N PRO A 264 -9.32 3.44 -23.61
CA PRO A 264 -8.12 4.12 -24.12
C PRO A 264 -8.48 5.10 -25.24
N VAL A 265 -8.12 6.36 -25.09
CA VAL A 265 -8.30 7.40 -26.12
C VAL A 265 -6.93 8.02 -26.42
N LYS A 266 -6.42 7.83 -27.64
CA LYS A 266 -5.08 8.28 -28.03
C LYS A 266 -4.85 9.76 -27.70
N GLY A 267 -3.67 10.05 -27.13
CA GLY A 267 -3.24 11.42 -26.79
C GLY A 267 -3.91 12.00 -25.54
N SER A 268 -4.90 11.31 -24.96
CA SER A 268 -5.54 11.75 -23.73
C SER A 268 -4.72 11.36 -22.49
N LEU A 269 -4.92 12.16 -21.45
CA LEU A 269 -4.42 11.94 -20.11
C LEU A 269 -5.60 11.62 -19.19
N LEU A 270 -5.55 10.49 -18.49
CA LEU A 270 -6.45 10.15 -17.40
C LEU A 270 -5.78 10.53 -16.07
N ILE A 271 -6.48 11.29 -15.24
CA ILE A 271 -5.98 11.69 -13.92
C ILE A 271 -6.94 11.28 -12.81
N TRP A 272 -6.38 10.84 -11.68
CA TRP A 272 -7.10 10.65 -10.43
C TRP A 272 -6.18 10.83 -9.21
N TYR A 273 -6.75 11.23 -8.07
CA TYR A 273 -6.02 11.32 -6.81
C TYR A 273 -6.13 9.99 -6.06
N ASN A 274 -4.99 9.46 -5.64
CA ASN A 274 -4.88 8.24 -4.82
C ASN A 274 -5.12 8.54 -3.32
N LEU A 275 -4.90 9.80 -2.93
CA LEU A 275 -5.03 10.25 -1.54
C LEU A 275 -6.06 11.38 -1.43
N HIS A 276 -6.77 11.38 -0.31
CA HIS A 276 -7.64 12.46 0.12
C HIS A 276 -6.89 13.78 0.31
N ARG A 277 -7.61 14.87 0.60
CA ARG A 277 -6.97 16.17 0.85
C ARG A 277 -6.15 16.17 2.13
N SER A 278 -6.52 15.37 3.12
CA SER A 278 -5.75 15.16 4.35
C SER A 278 -4.61 14.15 4.20
N MET A 279 -4.24 13.75 2.98
CA MET A 279 -3.18 12.77 2.68
C MET A 279 -3.44 11.32 3.11
N HIS A 280 -4.64 11.01 3.63
CA HIS A 280 -5.04 9.62 3.86
C HIS A 280 -5.40 8.92 2.54
N LYS A 281 -5.19 7.60 2.51
CA LYS A 281 -5.49 6.71 1.38
C LYS A 281 -6.98 6.79 0.99
N ASP A 282 -7.28 6.88 -0.29
CA ASP A 282 -8.66 6.79 -0.80
C ASP A 282 -8.88 5.41 -1.44
N PHE A 283 -9.42 4.46 -0.67
CA PHE A 283 -9.62 3.08 -1.13
C PHE A 283 -10.60 2.94 -2.30
N ARG A 284 -11.38 3.99 -2.60
CA ARG A 284 -12.27 3.99 -3.77
C ARG A 284 -11.50 4.02 -5.10
N THR A 285 -10.21 4.38 -5.07
CA THR A 285 -9.36 4.53 -6.27
C THR A 285 -8.68 3.24 -6.69
N LYS A 286 -9.05 2.09 -6.09
CA LYS A 286 -8.64 0.77 -6.56
C LYS A 286 -8.96 0.68 -8.05
N HIS A 287 -7.96 0.31 -8.85
CA HIS A 287 -8.09 0.33 -10.29
C HIS A 287 -7.33 -0.81 -10.94
N ALA A 288 -7.68 -1.08 -12.20
CA ALA A 288 -7.21 -2.23 -12.95
C ALA A 288 -7.11 -1.89 -14.44
N GLY A 289 -6.31 -2.66 -15.17
CA GLY A 289 -6.31 -2.67 -16.63
C GLY A 289 -7.13 -3.85 -17.15
N CYS A 290 -8.30 -3.59 -17.75
CA CYS A 290 -9.08 -4.61 -18.43
C CYS A 290 -8.29 -5.30 -19.54
N PRO A 291 -8.56 -6.57 -19.87
CA PRO A 291 -7.84 -7.29 -20.91
C PRO A 291 -7.97 -6.60 -22.26
N VAL A 292 -6.86 -6.53 -23.01
CA VAL A 292 -6.90 -6.11 -24.41
C VAL A 292 -7.45 -7.26 -25.25
N LEU A 293 -8.57 -7.06 -25.93
CA LEU A 293 -9.22 -8.09 -26.75
C LEU A 293 -8.79 -8.00 -28.22
N LYS A 294 -8.52 -6.79 -28.71
CA LYS A 294 -8.05 -6.56 -30.08
C LYS A 294 -7.09 -5.38 -30.14
N GLY A 295 -5.91 -5.61 -30.73
CA GLY A 295 -4.84 -4.61 -30.87
C GLY A 295 -3.79 -4.74 -29.77
N SER A 296 -3.18 -3.61 -29.40
CA SER A 296 -2.27 -3.50 -28.25
C SER A 296 -2.52 -2.18 -27.56
N LYS A 297 -2.25 -2.10 -26.25
CA LYS A 297 -2.40 -0.88 -25.45
C LYS A 297 -1.02 -0.38 -25.03
N TRP A 298 -0.71 0.85 -25.38
CA TRP A 298 0.47 1.58 -24.93
C TRP A 298 0.04 2.72 -24.02
N ILE A 299 0.63 2.76 -22.83
CA ILE A 299 0.38 3.82 -21.84
C ILE A 299 1.68 4.35 -21.26
N CYS A 300 1.65 5.58 -20.77
CA CYS A 300 2.68 6.11 -19.88
C CYS A 300 2.07 6.50 -18.54
N ASN A 301 2.62 5.98 -17.45
CA ASN A 301 2.26 6.42 -16.10
C ASN A 301 3.27 7.46 -15.62
N GLU A 302 2.77 8.51 -15.01
CA GLU A 302 3.52 9.44 -14.17
C GLU A 302 2.86 9.48 -12.79
N TRP A 303 3.64 9.23 -11.74
CA TRP A 303 3.16 9.33 -10.37
C TRP A 303 3.71 10.58 -9.68
N PHE A 304 2.80 11.35 -9.11
CA PHE A 304 3.09 12.53 -8.31
C PHE A 304 3.12 12.13 -6.84
N HIS A 305 4.12 12.61 -6.10
CA HIS A 305 4.21 12.38 -4.67
C HIS A 305 3.63 13.55 -3.85
N VAL A 306 3.39 13.31 -2.55
CA VAL A 306 2.92 14.35 -1.61
C VAL A 306 3.95 15.45 -1.36
N GLY A 307 5.24 15.13 -1.39
CA GLY A 307 6.32 16.11 -1.20
C GLY A 307 6.39 17.12 -2.34
N ALA A 308 6.80 18.35 -2.02
CA ALA A 308 6.81 19.50 -2.92
C ALA A 308 5.42 20.00 -3.37
N GLN A 309 4.35 19.58 -2.67
CA GLN A 309 2.97 20.02 -2.93
C GLN A 309 2.41 20.93 -1.84
N GLU A 310 3.19 21.29 -0.84
CA GLU A 310 2.77 21.97 0.40
C GLU A 310 2.05 23.29 0.10
N PHE A 311 2.52 24.02 -0.91
CA PHE A 311 1.96 25.31 -1.33
C PHE A 311 0.99 25.21 -2.51
N ARG A 312 1.01 24.10 -3.26
CA ARG A 312 0.16 23.90 -4.45
C ARG A 312 -1.14 23.18 -4.12
N ARG A 313 -1.14 22.29 -3.12
CA ARG A 313 -2.30 21.50 -2.68
C ARG A 313 -2.37 21.47 -1.14
N PRO A 314 -2.79 22.57 -0.50
CA PRO A 314 -2.93 22.60 0.96
C PRO A 314 -3.98 21.59 1.45
N CYS A 315 -3.71 21.01 2.62
CA CYS A 315 -4.63 20.11 3.31
C CYS A 315 -5.94 20.81 3.69
N GLY A 316 -7.02 20.01 3.80
CA GLY A 316 -8.28 20.51 4.33
C GLY A 316 -8.21 20.77 5.85
N LEU A 317 -9.15 21.58 6.36
CA LEU A 317 -9.28 21.81 7.81
C LEU A 317 -9.86 20.61 8.58
N LYS A 318 -10.42 19.65 7.86
CA LYS A 318 -11.00 18.41 8.42
C LYS A 318 -10.18 17.23 7.93
N SER A 319 -9.86 16.33 8.85
CA SER A 319 -9.23 15.07 8.48
C SER A 319 -10.21 14.16 7.73
N ASP A 320 -9.72 13.49 6.70
CA ASP A 320 -10.41 12.41 6.01
C ASP A 320 -9.99 11.03 6.56
N GLU A 321 -9.32 11.01 7.71
CA GLU A 321 -8.93 9.77 8.39
C GLU A 321 -10.15 8.89 8.63
N GLY A 322 -10.03 7.61 8.33
CA GLY A 322 -11.11 6.66 8.52
C GLY A 322 -12.17 6.63 7.43
N LYS A 323 -12.14 7.54 6.45
CA LYS A 323 -13.11 7.52 5.35
C LYS A 323 -12.87 6.30 4.46
N PHE A 324 -13.95 5.59 4.18
CA PHE A 324 -13.95 4.42 3.30
C PHE A 324 -12.96 3.32 3.70
N LEU A 325 -12.58 3.25 5.00
CA LEU A 325 -11.82 2.12 5.54
C LEU A 325 -12.55 0.79 5.35
N ASP A 326 -13.89 0.82 5.26
CA ASP A 326 -14.66 -0.39 4.96
C ASP A 326 -14.39 -0.95 3.56
N LEU A 327 -13.70 -0.20 2.69
CA LEU A 327 -13.21 -0.65 1.39
C LEU A 327 -11.72 -1.06 1.40
N GLU A 328 -10.99 -0.80 2.48
CA GLU A 328 -9.60 -1.28 2.61
C GLU A 328 -9.57 -2.82 2.61
N HIS A 329 -10.61 -3.45 3.15
CA HIS A 329 -10.73 -4.90 3.34
C HIS A 329 -11.80 -5.58 2.45
N LYS A 330 -12.32 -4.91 1.41
CA LYS A 330 -13.29 -5.46 0.43
C LYS A 330 -12.72 -5.44 -0.97
#